data_AF-D2GX98-F1
#
_entry.id   AF-D2GX98-F1
#
_cell.length_a   1.000
_cell.length_b   1.000
_cell.length_c   1.000
_cell.angle_alpha   90.00
_cell.angle_beta   90.00
_cell.angle_gamma   90.00
#
_symmetry.space_group_name_H-M   'P 1'
#
loop_
_entity.id
_entity.type
_entity.pdbx_description
1 polymer ?
#
loop_
_entity_poly.entity_id
_entity_poly.type
_entity_poly.pdbx_seq_one_letter_code
_entity_poly.pdbx_strand_id
1 'polypeptide(L)'
;MEGGDGGAAVASQGALGSGAATATVRELLQDECYSDFLHEDFDVKTYTSQSIHQAVIAEQLAKLAQGISQLDKELHLQCLRLPIWRETFILPCGFKEKYLIQQLLDFQVVARHEDLLAQATGIESLEGVLQMMQTRIGALQGAVDRMKAKIVEPYNKIVARTAQLARLQTVRLYFSAARAVDIGIKGVGGSSSEIEVKNKFV
;
A
#
# COMPACT_ATOMS: atom_id res chain seq x y z
N MET A 1 52.05 -6.74 -25.76
CA MET A 1 51.25 -5.62 -26.28
C MET A 1 50.20 -5.36 -25.21
N GLU A 2 50.50 -4.50 -24.23
CA GLU A 2 50.24 -3.04 -24.26
C GLU A 2 48.78 -2.75 -24.68
N GLY A 3 47.97 -1.98 -23.98
CA GLY A 3 48.22 -1.04 -22.89
C GLY A 3 46.90 -0.61 -22.25
N GLY A 4 47.00 0.24 -21.22
CA GLY A 4 45.87 0.77 -20.46
C GLY A 4 45.32 2.10 -20.98
N ASP A 5 44.20 2.50 -20.39
CA ASP A 5 43.69 3.86 -20.21
C ASP A 5 42.59 3.74 -19.12
N GLY A 6 42.50 4.50 -18.03
CA GLY A 6 42.91 5.88 -17.80
C GLY A 6 41.71 6.81 -17.97
N GLY A 7 41.21 7.42 -16.88
CA GLY A 7 40.42 8.66 -16.99
C GLY A 7 39.07 8.69 -16.28
N ALA A 8 39.03 9.47 -15.20
CA ALA A 8 37.91 9.70 -14.31
C ALA A 8 37.03 10.89 -14.72
N ALA A 9 35.95 11.05 -13.94
CA ALA A 9 35.17 12.26 -13.65
C ALA A 9 33.94 12.56 -14.52
N VAL A 10 32.77 12.25 -13.96
CA VAL A 10 31.61 13.15 -14.03
C VAL A 10 30.95 13.18 -12.66
N ALA A 11 31.04 14.33 -11.99
CA ALA A 11 30.19 14.69 -10.86
C ALA A 11 29.20 15.76 -11.33
N SER A 12 27.90 15.55 -11.12
CA SER A 12 26.98 16.64 -10.78
C SER A 12 25.72 16.11 -10.11
N GLN A 13 25.40 16.73 -8.99
CA GLN A 13 24.30 16.44 -8.06
C GLN A 13 22.93 16.93 -8.54
N GLY A 14 21.89 16.23 -8.08
CA GLY A 14 20.52 16.70 -7.98
C GLY A 14 19.58 15.50 -7.86
N ALA A 15 18.57 15.42 -7.00
CA ALA A 15 18.12 16.29 -5.93
C ALA A 15 17.30 15.42 -4.94
N LEU A 16 17.46 15.78 -3.68
CA LEU A 16 16.60 15.54 -2.51
C LEU A 16 15.19 15.00 -2.80
N GLY A 17 14.88 13.81 -2.28
CA GLY A 17 13.51 13.30 -2.27
C GLY A 17 13.35 11.80 -2.05
N SER A 18 14.24 11.13 -1.31
CA SER A 18 14.15 9.66 -1.13
C SER A 18 14.84 9.20 0.14
N GLY A 19 14.48 9.81 1.28
CA GLY A 19 15.01 9.41 2.61
C GLY A 19 13.99 8.61 3.44
N ALA A 20 12.70 8.90 3.28
CA ALA A 20 11.64 8.25 4.08
C ALA A 20 11.07 6.99 3.39
N ALA A 21 10.95 6.99 2.06
CA ALA A 21 10.47 5.82 1.30
C ALA A 21 11.54 4.73 1.15
N THR A 22 12.82 5.11 1.12
CA THR A 22 13.96 4.17 1.12
C THR A 22 14.16 3.51 2.46
N ALA A 23 13.79 4.15 3.58
CA ALA A 23 13.84 3.53 4.90
C ALA A 23 12.82 2.39 5.01
N THR A 24 11.57 2.60 4.56
CA THR A 24 10.53 1.56 4.55
C THR A 24 10.81 0.44 3.55
N VAL A 25 11.37 0.76 2.37
CA VAL A 25 11.77 -0.25 1.38
C VAL A 25 12.96 -1.05 1.89
N ARG A 26 13.94 -0.42 2.56
CA ARG A 26 15.09 -1.13 3.16
C ARG A 26 14.67 -2.08 4.28
N GLU A 27 13.64 -1.71 5.05
CA GLU A 27 13.11 -2.53 6.14
C GLU A 27 12.28 -3.73 5.62
N LEU A 28 11.53 -3.57 4.52
CA LEU A 28 10.85 -4.66 3.81
C LEU A 28 11.83 -5.59 3.07
N LEU A 29 12.93 -5.05 2.54
CA LEU A 29 13.97 -5.81 1.83
C LEU A 29 14.97 -6.51 2.76
N GLN A 30 14.86 -6.32 4.07
CA GLN A 30 15.64 -7.04 5.08
C GLN A 30 15.00 -8.36 5.52
N ASP A 31 13.78 -8.65 5.04
CA ASP A 31 13.14 -9.92 5.32
C ASP A 31 13.89 -11.05 4.59
N GLU A 32 14.15 -12.15 5.30
CA GLU A 32 14.96 -13.31 4.84
C GLU A 32 14.42 -13.93 3.54
N CYS A 33 13.17 -13.65 3.17
CA CYS A 33 12.54 -14.13 1.94
C CYS A 33 12.84 -13.29 0.69
N TYR A 34 13.40 -12.08 0.84
CA TYR A 34 13.71 -11.18 -0.28
C TYR A 34 15.20 -11.08 -0.58
N SER A 35 16.09 -11.60 0.30
CA SER A 35 17.55 -11.61 0.08
C SER A 35 17.95 -12.35 -1.18
N ASP A 36 17.25 -13.44 -1.51
CA ASP A 36 17.53 -14.25 -2.70
C ASP A 36 17.29 -13.48 -4.01
N PHE A 37 16.41 -12.47 -3.98
CA PHE A 37 16.07 -11.61 -5.13
C PHE A 37 16.97 -10.37 -5.23
N LEU A 38 17.80 -10.10 -4.22
CA LEU A 38 18.63 -8.90 -4.11
C LEU A 38 20.10 -9.12 -4.52
N HIS A 39 20.47 -10.33 -4.94
CA HIS A 39 21.82 -10.63 -5.42
C HIS A 39 22.04 -10.06 -6.84
N GLU A 40 23.20 -9.46 -7.11
CA GLU A 40 23.50 -8.81 -8.41
C GLU A 40 23.45 -9.79 -9.61
N ASP A 41 23.66 -11.09 -9.35
CA ASP A 41 23.56 -12.18 -10.34
C ASP A 41 22.20 -12.89 -10.39
N PHE A 42 21.15 -12.29 -9.82
CA PHE A 42 19.82 -12.90 -9.79
C PHE A 42 19.24 -13.07 -11.21
N ASP A 43 19.30 -14.31 -11.72
CA ASP A 43 18.71 -14.67 -13.00
C ASP A 43 17.33 -15.30 -12.79
N VAL A 44 16.30 -14.54 -13.17
CA VAL A 44 14.89 -14.97 -13.13
C VAL A 44 14.70 -16.32 -13.83
N LYS A 45 15.45 -16.61 -14.89
CA LYS A 45 15.31 -17.85 -15.66
C LYS A 45 15.83 -19.06 -14.90
N THR A 46 16.94 -18.94 -14.20
CA THR A 46 17.47 -20.02 -13.36
C THR A 46 16.62 -20.21 -12.12
N TYR A 47 16.18 -19.13 -11.46
CA TYR A 47 15.32 -19.21 -10.28
C TYR A 47 13.96 -19.85 -10.58
N THR A 48 13.32 -19.48 -11.71
CA THR A 48 12.07 -20.12 -12.15
C THR A 48 12.27 -21.58 -12.56
N SER A 49 13.35 -21.90 -13.28
CA SER A 49 13.71 -23.28 -13.59
C SER A 49 13.95 -24.11 -12.32
N GLN A 50 14.66 -23.55 -11.34
CA GLN A 50 14.96 -24.20 -10.07
C GLN A 50 13.70 -24.39 -9.22
N SER A 51 12.80 -23.42 -9.20
CA SER A 51 11.50 -23.53 -8.53
C SER A 51 10.62 -24.61 -9.18
N ILE A 52 10.64 -24.72 -10.52
CA ILE A 52 9.98 -25.83 -11.24
C ILE A 52 10.63 -27.17 -10.85
N HIS A 53 11.96 -27.26 -10.78
CA HIS A 53 12.65 -28.46 -10.31
C HIS A 53 12.27 -28.83 -8.87
N GLN A 54 12.20 -27.85 -7.96
CA GLN A 54 11.76 -28.06 -6.58
C GLN A 54 10.34 -28.62 -6.53
N ALA A 55 9.43 -28.11 -7.37
CA ALA A 55 8.07 -28.62 -7.50
C ALA A 55 8.04 -30.06 -8.04
N VAL A 56 8.91 -30.40 -9.01
CA VAL A 56 9.06 -31.78 -9.52
C VAL A 56 9.58 -32.71 -8.42
N ILE A 57 10.52 -32.27 -7.57
CA ILE A 57 11.01 -33.07 -6.45
C ILE A 57 9.87 -33.38 -5.46
N ALA A 58 9.04 -32.39 -5.15
CA ALA A 58 7.86 -32.59 -4.30
C ALA A 58 6.87 -33.60 -4.93
N GLU A 59 6.66 -33.54 -6.24
CA GLU A 59 5.81 -34.50 -6.97
C GLU A 59 6.37 -35.93 -6.91
N GLN A 60 7.70 -36.10 -7.05
CA GLN A 60 8.33 -37.42 -6.95
C GLN A 60 8.25 -37.98 -5.52
N LEU A 61 8.39 -37.13 -4.49
CA LEU A 61 8.21 -37.53 -3.10
C LEU A 61 6.76 -37.97 -2.82
N ALA A 62 5.77 -37.29 -3.40
CA ALA A 62 4.36 -37.67 -3.29
C ALA A 62 4.09 -39.03 -3.95
N LYS A 63 4.65 -39.29 -5.14
CA LYS A 63 4.55 -40.59 -5.83
C LYS A 63 5.21 -41.71 -5.03
N LEU A 64 6.35 -41.45 -4.41
CA LEU A 64 7.02 -42.42 -3.54
C LEU A 64 6.18 -42.73 -2.30
N ALA A 65 5.66 -41.72 -1.62
CA ALA A 65 4.77 -41.90 -0.46
C ALA A 65 3.50 -42.70 -0.82
N GLN A 66 2.94 -42.44 -2.01
CA GLN A 66 1.82 -43.20 -2.55
C GLN A 66 2.22 -44.67 -2.80
N GLY A 67 3.37 -44.92 -3.43
CA GLY A 67 3.88 -46.28 -3.67
C GLY A 67 4.15 -47.06 -2.37
N ILE A 68 4.72 -46.41 -1.35
CA ILE A 68 4.94 -47.00 -0.02
C ILE A 68 3.59 -47.36 0.62
N SER A 69 2.60 -46.49 0.55
CA SER A 69 1.25 -46.74 1.09
C SER A 69 0.53 -47.89 0.35
N GLN A 70 0.79 -48.04 -0.94
CA GLN A 70 0.21 -49.11 -1.75
C GLN A 70 0.86 -50.46 -1.42
N LEU A 71 2.18 -50.45 -1.23
CA LEU A 71 2.94 -51.62 -0.80
C LEU A 71 2.55 -52.06 0.62
N ASP A 72 2.36 -51.11 1.54
CA ASP A 72 1.92 -51.38 2.92
C ASP A 72 0.53 -52.04 2.95
N LYS A 73 -0.42 -51.55 2.14
CA LYS A 73 -1.74 -52.18 1.98
C LYS A 73 -1.66 -53.61 1.44
N GLU A 74 -0.82 -53.84 0.44
CA GLU A 74 -0.65 -55.17 -0.16
C GLU A 74 0.06 -56.12 0.81
N LEU A 75 1.06 -55.65 1.56
CA LEU A 75 1.72 -56.41 2.62
C LEU A 75 0.73 -56.79 3.72
N HIS A 76 -0.17 -55.87 4.11
CA HIS A 76 -1.26 -56.14 5.04
C HIS A 76 -2.20 -57.24 4.58
N LEU A 77 -2.61 -57.18 3.30
CA LEU A 77 -3.46 -58.19 2.69
C LEU A 77 -2.74 -59.55 2.61
N GLN A 78 -1.45 -59.56 2.29
CA GLN A 78 -0.64 -60.77 2.25
C GLN A 78 -0.49 -61.39 3.64
N CYS A 79 -0.20 -60.58 4.68
CA CYS A 79 -0.10 -61.04 6.06
C CYS A 79 -1.42 -61.65 6.58
N LEU A 80 -2.56 -61.11 6.14
CA LEU A 80 -3.89 -61.66 6.41
C LEU A 80 -4.19 -62.96 5.65
N ARG A 81 -3.53 -63.19 4.50
CA ARG A 81 -3.80 -64.31 3.58
C ARG A 81 -2.96 -65.55 3.84
N LEU A 82 -1.80 -65.44 4.52
CA LEU A 82 -0.96 -66.59 4.83
C LEU A 82 -1.57 -67.46 5.96
N PRO A 83 -1.88 -68.75 5.70
CA PRO A 83 -2.50 -69.64 6.69
C PRO A 83 -1.60 -69.93 7.91
N ILE A 84 -0.29 -69.74 7.78
CA ILE A 84 0.72 -69.94 8.84
C ILE A 84 0.46 -69.01 10.05
N TRP A 85 -0.18 -67.85 9.84
CA TRP A 85 -0.49 -66.88 10.88
C TRP A 85 -1.87 -67.06 11.51
N ARG A 86 -2.69 -68.01 11.02
CA ARG A 86 -4.08 -68.21 11.49
C ARG A 86 -4.16 -69.07 12.75
N GLU A 87 -3.26 -70.03 12.94
CA GLU A 87 -3.31 -70.96 14.09
C GLU A 87 -2.29 -70.63 15.18
N THR A 88 -1.21 -69.91 14.85
CA THR A 88 -0.15 -69.58 15.82
C THR A 88 -0.38 -68.26 16.56
N PHE A 89 -1.33 -67.43 16.11
CA PHE A 89 -1.43 -66.06 16.59
C PHE A 89 -2.77 -65.76 17.27
N ILE A 90 -2.82 -66.08 18.56
CA ILE A 90 -3.37 -65.15 19.55
C ILE A 90 -2.44 -63.91 19.50
N LEU A 91 -2.63 -63.02 18.53
CA LEU A 91 -1.93 -61.73 18.48
C LEU A 91 -2.36 -60.99 19.74
N PRO A 92 -1.43 -60.59 20.64
CA PRO A 92 -1.79 -59.65 21.69
C PRO A 92 -2.44 -58.46 21.00
N CYS A 93 -3.61 -58.06 21.48
CA CYS A 93 -4.41 -56.96 20.93
C CYS A 93 -3.57 -55.69 20.62
N GLY A 94 -2.42 -55.53 21.28
CA GLY A 94 -1.43 -54.47 21.07
C GLY A 94 -0.83 -54.32 19.66
N PHE A 95 -0.80 -55.36 18.80
CA PHE A 95 -0.27 -55.18 17.43
C PHE A 95 -1.30 -54.51 16.50
N LYS A 96 -2.59 -54.81 16.68
CA LYS A 96 -3.67 -54.10 15.98
C LYS A 96 -3.82 -52.67 16.50
N GLU A 97 -3.65 -52.45 17.80
CA GLU A 97 -3.63 -51.11 18.39
C GLU A 97 -2.52 -50.24 17.83
N LYS A 98 -1.28 -50.74 17.73
CA LYS A 98 -0.17 -49.98 17.12
C LYS A 98 -0.43 -49.62 15.65
N TYR A 99 -0.99 -50.55 14.87
CA TYR A 99 -1.34 -50.29 13.47
C TYR A 99 -2.52 -49.34 13.31
N LEU A 100 -3.55 -49.43 14.16
CA LEU A 100 -4.66 -48.49 14.16
C LEU A 100 -4.21 -47.08 14.56
N ILE A 101 -3.30 -46.95 15.54
CA ILE A 101 -2.79 -45.65 15.99
C ILE A 101 -1.94 -45.02 14.89
N GLN A 102 -1.07 -45.78 14.20
CA GLN A 102 -0.29 -45.28 13.06
C GLN A 102 -1.19 -44.82 11.92
N GLN A 103 -2.19 -45.62 11.56
CA GLN A 103 -3.14 -45.31 10.50
C GLN A 103 -4.05 -44.12 10.85
N LEU A 104 -4.40 -43.95 12.14
CA LEU A 104 -5.15 -42.81 12.64
C LEU A 104 -4.30 -41.53 12.64
N LEU A 105 -3.01 -41.63 12.96
CA LEU A 105 -2.08 -40.50 12.95
C LEU A 105 -1.89 -39.98 11.53
N ASP A 106 -1.65 -40.86 10.56
CA ASP A 106 -1.47 -40.46 9.16
C ASP A 106 -2.76 -39.86 8.57
N PHE A 107 -3.93 -40.43 8.90
CA PHE A 107 -5.20 -39.83 8.50
C PHE A 107 -5.42 -38.44 9.13
N GLN A 108 -5.04 -38.28 10.39
CA GLN A 108 -5.21 -37.01 11.10
C GLN A 108 -4.23 -35.92 10.59
N VAL A 109 -2.99 -36.31 10.26
CA VAL A 109 -1.99 -35.42 9.67
C VAL A 109 -2.42 -35.00 8.26
N VAL A 110 -2.88 -35.94 7.43
CA VAL A 110 -3.40 -35.66 6.09
C VAL A 110 -4.65 -34.76 6.14
N ALA A 111 -5.59 -35.02 7.04
CA ALA A 111 -6.77 -34.18 7.22
C ALA A 111 -6.40 -32.76 7.67
N ARG A 112 -5.46 -32.61 8.61
CA ARG A 112 -4.96 -31.30 9.02
C ARG A 112 -4.27 -30.55 7.88
N HIS A 113 -3.54 -31.22 7.00
CA HIS A 113 -2.91 -30.58 5.86
C HIS A 113 -3.91 -30.13 4.81
N GLU A 114 -4.97 -30.91 4.58
CA GLU A 114 -6.04 -30.49 3.67
C GLU A 114 -6.81 -29.29 4.22
N ASP A 115 -7.15 -29.29 5.51
CA ASP A 115 -7.79 -28.15 6.18
C ASP A 115 -6.90 -26.90 6.14
N LEU A 116 -5.59 -27.04 6.36
CA LEU A 116 -4.64 -25.93 6.31
C LEU A 116 -4.49 -25.36 4.88
N LEU A 117 -4.52 -26.21 3.85
CA LEU A 117 -4.51 -25.80 2.45
C LEU A 117 -5.83 -25.12 2.03
N ALA A 118 -6.97 -25.63 2.49
CA ALA A 118 -8.27 -25.01 2.30
C ALA A 118 -8.36 -23.64 2.98
N GLN A 119 -7.75 -23.51 4.18
CA GLN A 119 -7.66 -22.24 4.88
C GLN A 119 -6.72 -21.25 4.18
N ALA A 120 -5.57 -21.72 3.68
CA ALA A 120 -4.63 -20.88 2.92
C ALA A 120 -5.26 -20.35 1.63
N THR A 121 -5.96 -21.19 0.86
CA THR A 121 -6.72 -20.77 -0.33
C THR A 121 -7.89 -19.83 0.02
N GLY A 122 -8.51 -19.98 1.19
CA GLY A 122 -9.48 -19.03 1.72
C GLY A 122 -8.87 -17.64 2.01
N ILE A 123 -7.66 -17.60 2.56
CA ILE A 123 -6.91 -16.36 2.85
C ILE A 123 -6.51 -15.64 1.56
N GLU A 124 -6.01 -16.36 0.55
CA GLU A 124 -5.68 -15.80 -0.77
C GLU A 124 -6.89 -15.12 -1.43
N SER A 125 -8.09 -15.71 -1.29
CA SER A 125 -9.32 -15.12 -1.83
C SER A 125 -9.65 -13.76 -1.16
N LEU A 126 -9.39 -13.65 0.14
CA LEU A 126 -9.62 -12.45 0.91
C LEU A 126 -8.59 -11.36 0.58
N GLU A 127 -7.33 -11.76 0.35
CA GLU A 127 -6.29 -10.86 -0.16
C GLU A 127 -6.67 -10.29 -1.53
N GLY A 128 -7.27 -11.09 -2.42
CA GLY A 128 -7.82 -10.59 -3.69
C GLY A 128 -8.92 -9.54 -3.51
N VAL A 129 -9.82 -9.72 -2.55
CA VAL A 129 -10.86 -8.74 -2.21
C VAL A 129 -10.26 -7.47 -1.61
N LEU A 130 -9.26 -7.59 -0.74
CA LEU A 130 -8.53 -6.46 -0.18
C LEU A 130 -7.81 -5.65 -1.27
N GLN A 131 -7.19 -6.31 -2.25
CA GLN A 131 -6.58 -5.63 -3.39
C GLN A 131 -7.61 -4.89 -4.25
N MET A 132 -8.78 -5.50 -4.49
CA MET A 132 -9.89 -4.81 -5.16
C MET A 132 -10.38 -3.59 -4.37
N MET A 133 -10.50 -3.70 -3.05
CA MET A 133 -10.86 -2.56 -2.19
C MET A 133 -9.79 -1.46 -2.23
N GLN A 134 -8.51 -1.83 -2.14
CA GLN A 134 -7.39 -0.90 -2.18
C GLN A 134 -7.36 -0.12 -3.51
N THR A 135 -7.59 -0.81 -4.63
CA THR A 135 -7.70 -0.20 -5.96
C THR A 135 -8.87 0.79 -6.02
N ARG A 136 -10.03 0.42 -5.46
CA ARG A 136 -11.21 1.31 -5.39
C ARG A 136 -10.98 2.53 -4.49
N ILE A 137 -10.32 2.35 -3.36
CA ILE A 137 -9.93 3.44 -2.45
C ILE A 137 -9.00 4.40 -3.19
N GLY A 138 -8.00 3.90 -3.93
CA GLY A 138 -7.12 4.73 -4.76
C GLY A 138 -7.88 5.53 -5.82
N ALA A 139 -8.83 4.89 -6.53
CA ALA A 139 -9.66 5.57 -7.51
C ALA A 139 -10.55 6.67 -6.87
N LEU A 140 -11.12 6.39 -5.70
CA LEU A 140 -11.93 7.33 -4.93
C LEU A 140 -11.08 8.50 -4.42
N GLN A 141 -9.88 8.23 -3.89
CA GLN A 141 -8.93 9.24 -3.44
C GLN A 141 -8.59 10.20 -4.58
N GLY A 142 -8.30 9.68 -5.78
CA GLY A 142 -8.06 10.50 -6.95
C GLY A 142 -9.29 11.32 -7.39
N ALA A 143 -10.51 10.81 -7.20
CA ALA A 143 -11.72 11.58 -7.46
C ALA A 143 -11.91 12.73 -6.46
N VAL A 144 -11.63 12.48 -5.18
CA VAL A 144 -11.65 13.50 -4.12
C VAL A 144 -10.59 14.58 -4.38
N ASP A 145 -9.38 14.22 -4.80
CA ASP A 145 -8.33 15.19 -5.13
C ASP A 145 -8.71 16.07 -6.32
N ARG A 146 -9.30 15.48 -7.36
CA ARG A 146 -9.85 16.25 -8.50
C ARG A 146 -10.98 17.18 -8.07
N MET A 147 -11.85 16.73 -7.18
CA MET A 147 -12.95 17.54 -6.65
C MET A 147 -12.42 18.70 -5.79
N LYS A 148 -11.41 18.43 -4.95
CA LYS A 148 -10.69 19.45 -4.19
C LYS A 148 -10.06 20.49 -5.11
N ALA A 149 -9.39 20.08 -6.19
CA ALA A 149 -8.83 21.02 -7.17
C ALA A 149 -9.92 21.91 -7.80
N LYS A 150 -11.07 21.32 -8.17
CA LYS A 150 -12.22 22.06 -8.71
C LYS A 150 -12.87 23.02 -7.72
N ILE A 151 -12.65 22.87 -6.41
CA ILE A 151 -13.20 23.74 -5.37
C ILE A 151 -12.19 24.80 -4.92
N VAL A 152 -10.93 24.43 -4.78
CA VAL A 152 -9.87 25.30 -4.24
C VAL A 152 -9.58 26.46 -5.17
N GLU A 153 -9.50 26.24 -6.50
CA GLU A 153 -9.24 27.31 -7.45
C GLU A 153 -10.34 28.40 -7.45
N PRO A 154 -11.65 28.08 -7.59
CA PRO A 154 -12.69 29.10 -7.51
C PRO A 154 -12.79 29.75 -6.13
N TYR A 155 -12.54 29.02 -5.05
CA TYR A 155 -12.48 29.60 -3.71
C TYR A 155 -11.41 30.70 -3.62
N ASN A 156 -10.20 30.42 -4.10
CA ASN A 156 -9.12 31.40 -4.12
C ASN A 156 -9.46 32.63 -4.98
N LYS A 157 -10.13 32.44 -6.13
CA LYS A 157 -10.61 33.55 -6.98
C LYS A 157 -11.63 34.42 -6.24
N ILE A 158 -12.56 33.82 -5.49
CA ILE A 158 -13.55 34.56 -4.70
C ILE A 158 -12.85 35.35 -3.59
N VAL A 159 -11.94 34.73 -2.84
CA VAL A 159 -11.19 35.40 -1.77
C VAL A 159 -10.40 36.60 -2.32
N ALA A 160 -9.72 36.44 -3.45
CA ALA A 160 -8.99 37.52 -4.10
C ALA A 160 -9.90 38.68 -4.52
N ARG A 161 -11.06 38.38 -5.11
CA ARG A 161 -12.04 39.40 -5.53
C ARG A 161 -12.68 40.10 -4.33
N THR A 162 -12.98 39.39 -3.25
CA THR A 162 -13.51 39.99 -2.02
C THR A 162 -12.48 40.94 -1.40
N ALA A 163 -11.20 40.58 -1.40
CA ALA A 163 -10.14 41.47 -0.96
C ALA A 163 -10.01 42.73 -1.84
N GLN A 164 -10.14 42.59 -3.16
CA GLN A 164 -10.19 43.73 -4.09
C GLN A 164 -11.37 44.65 -3.80
N LEU A 165 -12.57 44.09 -3.61
CA LEU A 165 -13.77 44.85 -3.31
C LEU A 165 -13.64 45.60 -1.97
N ALA A 166 -13.08 44.96 -0.94
CA ALA A 166 -12.80 45.60 0.34
C ALA A 166 -11.87 46.80 0.19
N ARG A 167 -10.79 46.68 -0.60
CA ARG A 167 -9.88 47.80 -0.89
C ARG A 167 -10.59 48.96 -1.59
N LEU A 168 -11.45 48.67 -2.57
CA LEU A 168 -12.23 49.70 -3.27
C LEU A 168 -13.25 50.39 -2.36
N GLN A 169 -13.90 49.64 -1.47
CA GLN A 169 -14.80 50.21 -0.47
C GLN A 169 -14.08 51.21 0.43
N THR A 170 -12.85 50.89 0.85
CA THR A 170 -12.02 51.82 1.63
C THR A 170 -11.75 53.12 0.86
N VAL A 171 -11.36 53.04 -0.42
CA VAL A 171 -11.15 54.23 -1.26
C VAL A 171 -12.43 55.05 -1.40
N ARG A 172 -13.59 54.41 -1.58
CA ARG A 172 -14.89 55.09 -1.65
C ARG A 172 -15.20 55.86 -0.36
N LEU A 173 -14.92 55.27 0.79
CA LEU A 173 -15.11 55.92 2.09
C LEU A 173 -14.19 57.13 2.27
N TYR A 174 -12.92 57.03 1.89
CA TYR A 174 -12.00 58.17 1.89
C TYR A 174 -12.48 59.31 1.00
N PHE A 175 -12.96 59.01 -0.22
CA PHE A 175 -13.51 60.03 -1.12
C PHE A 175 -14.78 60.68 -0.57
N SER A 176 -15.65 59.90 0.07
CA SER A 176 -16.85 60.42 0.74
C SER A 176 -16.50 61.36 1.89
N ALA A 177 -15.49 61.00 2.69
CA ALA A 177 -14.99 61.84 3.78
C ALA A 177 -14.35 63.14 3.25
N ALA A 178 -13.52 63.05 2.21
CA ALA A 178 -12.91 64.21 1.57
C ALA A 178 -13.95 65.18 1.00
N ARG A 179 -15.00 64.66 0.35
CA ARG A 179 -16.12 65.48 -0.14
C ARG A 179 -16.88 66.16 1.01
N ALA A 180 -17.10 65.46 2.13
CA ALA A 180 -17.77 66.05 3.30
C ALA A 180 -16.97 67.21 3.91
N VAL A 181 -15.63 67.09 3.96
CA VAL A 181 -14.73 68.17 4.42
C VAL A 181 -14.79 69.38 3.48
N ASP A 182 -14.74 69.18 2.15
CA ASP A 182 -14.84 70.28 1.18
C ASP A 182 -16.16 71.07 1.31
N ILE A 183 -17.28 70.37 1.50
CA ILE A 183 -18.59 71.00 1.74
C ILE A 183 -18.60 71.76 3.08
N GLY A 184 -18.01 71.18 4.13
CA GLY A 184 -17.89 71.83 5.43
C GLY A 184 -17.09 73.14 5.37
N ILE A 185 -15.96 73.15 4.66
CA ILE A 185 -15.13 74.36 4.47
C ILE A 185 -15.90 75.45 3.71
N LYS A 186 -16.63 75.09 2.65
CA LYS A 186 -17.49 76.03 1.91
C LYS A 186 -18.64 76.58 2.75
N GLY A 187 -19.23 75.76 3.62
CA GLY A 187 -20.28 76.19 4.55
C GLY A 187 -19.77 77.16 5.63
N VAL A 188 -18.54 76.96 6.12
CA VAL A 188 -17.89 77.86 7.07
C VAL A 188 -17.47 79.19 6.41
N GLY A 189 -17.11 79.18 5.11
CA GLY A 189 -16.82 80.39 4.35
C GLY A 189 -18.04 81.25 3.97
N GLY A 190 -19.26 80.71 4.08
CA GLY A 190 -20.52 81.38 3.71
C GLY A 190 -21.19 82.18 4.83
N SER A 191 -20.59 82.22 6.03
CA SER A 191 -21.10 82.96 7.20
C SER A 191 -20.09 83.98 7.75
N SER A 192 -19.21 84.49 6.89
CA SER A 192 -18.51 85.75 7.19
C SER A 192 -19.38 86.91 6.69
N SER A 193 -20.20 87.38 7.63
CA SER A 193 -20.96 88.62 7.61
C SER A 193 -20.36 89.72 6.73
N GLU A 194 -21.14 90.11 5.73
CA GLU A 194 -21.20 91.45 5.16
C GLU A 194 -21.47 92.46 6.30
N ILE A 195 -20.40 92.94 6.97
CA ILE A 195 -20.49 94.12 7.82
C ILE A 195 -20.38 95.32 6.89
N GLU A 196 -21.54 95.71 6.37
CA GLU A 196 -21.79 97.00 5.72
C GLU A 196 -21.51 98.10 6.76
N VAL A 197 -20.29 98.65 6.76
CA VAL A 197 -19.98 99.89 7.48
C VAL A 197 -20.67 101.02 6.72
N LYS A 198 -21.94 101.25 7.05
CA LYS A 198 -22.67 102.48 6.69
C LYS A 198 -22.00 103.65 7.40
N ASN A 199 -21.02 104.24 6.71
CA ASN A 199 -20.46 105.54 7.07
C ASN A 199 -21.51 106.61 6.76
N LYS A 200 -22.34 106.94 7.76
CA LYS A 200 -23.30 108.04 7.72
C LYS A 200 -22.55 109.31 8.15
N PHE A 201 -22.35 110.20 7.17
CA PHE A 201 -22.06 111.63 7.35
C PHE A 201 -22.78 112.23 8.57
N VAL A 202 -22.04 112.83 9.52
CA VAL A 202 -22.05 114.26 9.92
C VAL A 202 -20.69 114.57 10.57
#